data_AF-A0A1F4X9D6-F1
#
_entry.id   AF-A0A1F4X9D6-F1
#
_cell.length_a   1.000
_cell.length_b   1.000
_cell.length_c   1.000
_cell.angle_alpha   90.00
_cell.angle_beta   90.00
_cell.angle_gamma   90.00
#
_symmetry.space_group_name_H-M   'P 1'
#
loop_
_entity.id
_entity.type
_entity.pdbx_description
1 polymer ?
#
loop_
_entity_poly.entity_id
_entity_poly.type
_entity_poly.pdbx_seq_one_letter_code
_entity_poly.pdbx_strand_id
1 'polypeptide(L)'
;MPGKKLTDQLIYQLTDEQRLALQELAEIAAKELILAEEITELTENVRKSHQELGFKSSERPRSLFEDPEIEILISSKARFKIENVREQIKRALKKAIDAGLGDLEIVQRQSKIYGVPLSTDSKA
;
A
#
# COMPACT_ATOMS: atom_id res chain seq x y z
N MET A 1 1.66 4.14 24.94
CA MET A 1 1.47 5.60 25.05
C MET A 1 1.08 6.14 23.68
N PRO A 2 0.20 7.14 23.56
CA PRO A 2 -0.08 7.74 22.26
C PRO A 2 1.18 8.45 21.73
N GLY A 3 1.56 8.17 20.48
CA GLY A 3 2.73 8.78 19.83
C GLY A 3 2.57 10.29 19.58
N LYS A 4 3.67 10.95 19.21
CA LYS A 4 3.69 12.37 18.85
C LYS A 4 3.01 12.60 17.51
N LYS A 5 2.16 13.64 17.42
CA LYS A 5 1.55 14.05 16.16
C LYS A 5 2.56 14.76 15.27
N LEU A 6 2.55 14.43 13.99
CA LEU A 6 3.28 15.19 12.98
C LEU A 6 2.58 16.53 12.76
N THR A 7 3.28 17.63 13.00
CA THR A 7 2.82 19.00 12.79
C THR A 7 3.86 19.76 11.98
N ASP A 8 3.46 20.86 11.33
CA ASP A 8 4.38 21.69 10.53
C ASP A 8 5.57 22.17 11.36
N GLN A 9 5.32 22.60 12.61
CA GLN A 9 6.37 23.00 13.55
C GLN A 9 7.37 21.88 13.83
N LEU A 10 6.89 20.64 13.99
CA LEU A 10 7.77 19.49 14.22
C LEU A 10 8.63 19.21 12.99
N ILE A 11 8.09 19.32 11.77
CA ILE A 11 8.84 19.11 10.51
C ILE A 11 10.07 20.02 10.42
N TYR A 12 9.95 21.28 10.86
CA TYR A 12 11.09 22.20 10.90
C TYR A 12 12.14 21.85 11.96
N GLN A 13 11.75 21.12 12.99
CA GLN A 13 12.64 20.67 14.07
C GLN A 13 13.34 19.33 13.78
N LEU A 14 12.88 18.60 12.75
CA LEU A 14 13.50 17.34 12.33
C LEU A 14 14.88 17.55 11.72
N THR A 15 15.75 16.56 11.90
CA THR A 15 17.03 16.50 11.19
C THR A 15 16.81 16.25 9.70
N ASP A 16 17.82 16.53 8.88
CA ASP A 16 17.76 16.21 7.44
C ASP A 16 17.51 14.73 7.18
N GLU A 17 18.15 13.86 7.95
CA GLU A 17 17.96 12.41 7.87
C GLU A 17 16.51 11.99 8.18
N GLN A 18 15.91 12.57 9.22
CA GLN A 18 14.52 12.32 9.58
C GLN A 18 13.55 12.83 8.51
N ARG A 19 13.82 14.01 7.95
CA ARG A 19 13.02 14.56 6.84
C ARG A 19 13.10 13.67 5.60
N LEU A 20 14.30 13.21 5.25
CA LEU A 20 14.50 12.29 4.12
C LEU A 20 13.76 10.97 4.33
N ALA A 21 13.79 10.40 5.53
CA ALA A 21 13.05 9.17 5.84
C ALA A 21 11.52 9.36 5.69
N LEU A 22 10.98 10.49 6.15
CA LEU A 22 9.55 10.82 5.96
C LEU A 22 9.20 11.06 4.50
N GLN A 23 10.08 11.73 3.74
CA GLN A 23 9.87 11.97 2.32
C GLN A 23 9.85 10.66 1.54
N GLU A 24 10.82 9.76 1.78
CA GLU A 24 10.86 8.43 1.15
C GLU A 24 9.56 7.66 1.45
N LEU A 25 9.10 7.70 2.70
CA LEU A 25 7.84 7.06 3.10
C LEU A 25 6.63 7.65 2.36
N ALA A 26 6.56 8.98 2.22
CA ALA A 26 5.47 9.66 1.51
C ALA A 26 5.46 9.33 0.02
N GLU A 27 6.63 9.32 -0.64
CA GLU A 27 6.76 8.99 -2.05
C GLU A 27 6.32 7.54 -2.35
N ILE A 28 6.65 6.59 -1.47
CA ILE A 28 6.23 5.20 -1.64
C ILE A 28 4.74 5.04 -1.37
N ALA A 29 4.19 5.73 -0.36
CA ALA A 29 2.75 5.71 -0.07
C ALA A 29 1.92 6.27 -1.25
N ALA A 30 2.40 7.32 -1.92
CA ALA A 30 1.75 7.84 -3.12
C ALA A 30 1.71 6.80 -4.25
N LYS A 31 2.78 6.00 -4.43
CA LYS A 31 2.80 4.91 -5.41
C LYS A 31 1.81 3.81 -5.07
N GLU A 32 1.63 3.48 -3.78
CA GLU A 32 0.64 2.50 -3.35
C GLU A 32 -0.78 2.94 -3.69
N LEU A 33 -1.11 4.22 -3.45
CA LEU A 33 -2.41 4.80 -3.78
C LEU A 33 -2.71 4.69 -5.28
N ILE A 34 -1.78 5.11 -6.13
CA ILE A 34 -1.94 5.06 -7.60
C ILE A 34 -2.20 3.62 -8.07
N LEU A 35 -1.44 2.65 -7.56
CA LEU A 35 -1.64 1.24 -7.93
C LEU A 35 -2.98 0.69 -7.45
N ALA A 36 -3.47 1.12 -6.29
CA ALA A 36 -4.78 0.72 -5.79
C ALA A 36 -5.92 1.28 -6.67
N GLU A 37 -5.78 2.52 -7.14
CA GLU A 37 -6.70 3.14 -8.09
C GLU A 37 -6.68 2.41 -9.44
N GLU A 38 -5.50 2.12 -10.00
CA GLU A 38 -5.35 1.34 -11.26
C GLU A 38 -6.05 -0.03 -11.19
N ILE A 39 -5.94 -0.75 -10.06
CA ILE A 39 -6.62 -2.05 -9.88
C ILE A 39 -8.13 -1.89 -9.86
N THR A 40 -8.61 -0.87 -9.16
CA THR A 40 -10.04 -0.62 -9.01
C THR A 40 -10.65 -0.32 -10.38
N GLU A 41 -10.02 0.56 -11.16
CA GLU A 41 -10.46 0.88 -12.52
C GLU A 41 -10.42 -0.34 -13.46
N LEU A 42 -9.34 -1.12 -13.44
CA LEU A 42 -9.24 -2.34 -14.25
C LEU A 42 -10.34 -3.34 -13.90
N THR A 43 -10.62 -3.54 -12.61
CA THR A 43 -11.64 -4.47 -12.14
C THR A 43 -13.05 -3.99 -12.50
N GLU A 44 -13.33 -2.69 -12.37
CA GLU A 44 -14.62 -2.12 -12.76
C GLU A 44 -14.86 -2.20 -14.26
N ASN A 45 -13.85 -1.96 -15.09
CA ASN A 45 -13.96 -2.05 -16.54
C ASN A 45 -14.30 -3.48 -16.99
N VAL A 46 -13.65 -4.49 -16.40
CA VAL A 46 -13.98 -5.90 -16.67
C VAL A 46 -15.41 -6.22 -16.28
N ARG A 47 -15.85 -5.79 -15.08
CA ARG A 47 -17.23 -6.01 -14.62
C ARG A 47 -18.27 -5.36 -15.53
N LYS A 48 -18.03 -4.11 -15.95
CA LYS A 48 -18.92 -3.40 -16.89
C LYS A 48 -19.00 -4.14 -18.22
N SER A 49 -17.88 -4.57 -18.78
CA SER A 49 -17.87 -5.38 -20.01
C SER A 49 -18.63 -6.69 -19.84
N HIS A 50 -18.50 -7.38 -18.71
CA HIS A 50 -19.25 -8.62 -18.46
C HIS A 50 -20.77 -8.38 -18.35
N GLN A 51 -21.17 -7.26 -17.75
CA GLN A 51 -22.58 -6.85 -17.66
C GLN A 51 -23.15 -6.47 -19.03
N GLU A 52 -22.42 -5.68 -19.82
CA GLU A 52 -22.82 -5.24 -21.16
C GLU A 52 -22.96 -6.41 -22.14
N LEU A 53 -22.08 -7.39 -22.05
CA LEU A 53 -22.09 -8.57 -22.92
C LEU A 53 -23.15 -9.61 -22.52
N GLY A 54 -23.85 -9.41 -21.39
CA GLY A 54 -24.97 -10.26 -20.98
C GLY A 54 -24.59 -11.71 -20.71
N PHE A 55 -23.33 -11.95 -20.29
CA PHE A 55 -22.83 -13.29 -20.07
C PHE A 55 -23.66 -14.01 -18.99
N LYS A 56 -24.35 -15.08 -19.39
CA LYS A 56 -25.09 -15.96 -18.47
C LYS A 56 -24.15 -17.03 -17.98
N SER A 57 -24.03 -17.16 -16.66
CA SER A 57 -23.17 -18.11 -15.93
C SER A 57 -23.44 -19.60 -16.18
N SER A 58 -24.35 -19.94 -17.11
CA SER A 58 -24.81 -21.30 -17.40
C SER A 58 -24.15 -21.97 -18.61
N GLU A 59 -23.33 -21.26 -19.40
CA GLU A 59 -22.62 -21.83 -20.55
C GLU A 59 -21.11 -21.98 -20.27
N ARG A 60 -20.49 -23.03 -20.84
CA ARG A 60 -19.02 -23.16 -20.81
C ARG A 60 -18.41 -21.93 -21.50
N PRO A 61 -17.39 -21.28 -20.89
CA PRO A 61 -16.74 -20.11 -21.49
C PRO A 61 -16.21 -20.46 -22.88
N ARG A 62 -16.58 -19.69 -23.90
CA ARG A 62 -16.09 -19.83 -25.28
C ARG A 62 -14.90 -18.92 -25.55
N SER A 63 -14.64 -17.96 -24.66
CA SER A 63 -13.53 -17.00 -24.73
C SER A 63 -12.97 -16.69 -23.34
N LEU A 64 -11.74 -16.17 -23.28
CA LEU A 64 -11.10 -15.72 -22.03
C LEU A 64 -11.91 -14.63 -21.30
N PHE A 65 -12.65 -13.80 -22.04
CA PHE A 65 -13.50 -12.75 -21.47
C PHE A 65 -14.80 -13.27 -20.83
N GLU A 66 -15.14 -14.54 -21.05
CA GLU A 66 -16.28 -15.20 -20.41
C GLU A 66 -15.87 -15.97 -19.15
N ASP A 67 -14.55 -16.11 -18.92
CA ASP A 67 -14.02 -16.91 -17.83
C ASP A 67 -14.10 -16.15 -16.50
N PRO A 68 -14.70 -16.72 -15.44
CA PRO A 68 -14.77 -16.06 -14.13
C PRO A 68 -13.39 -15.77 -13.51
N GLU A 69 -12.32 -16.44 -13.95
CA GLU A 69 -10.95 -16.20 -13.47
C GLU A 69 -10.26 -15.04 -14.20
N ILE A 70 -10.86 -14.44 -15.23
CA ILE A 70 -10.23 -13.35 -16.00
C ILE A 70 -9.94 -12.11 -15.13
N GLU A 71 -10.78 -11.83 -14.13
CA GLU A 71 -10.53 -10.77 -13.14
C GLU A 71 -9.24 -11.04 -12.34
N ILE A 72 -8.98 -12.31 -12.01
CA ILE A 72 -7.76 -12.73 -11.30
C ILE A 72 -6.55 -12.53 -12.21
N LEU A 73 -6.64 -12.94 -13.48
CA LEU A 73 -5.58 -12.80 -14.47
C LEU A 73 -5.23 -11.32 -14.72
N ILE A 74 -6.23 -10.47 -14.96
CA ILE A 74 -6.02 -9.04 -15.25
C ILE A 74 -5.46 -8.32 -14.01
N SER A 75 -5.96 -8.63 -12.81
CA SER A 75 -5.45 -8.00 -11.58
C SER A 75 -4.13 -8.58 -11.08
N SER A 76 -3.69 -9.76 -11.58
CA SER A 76 -2.49 -10.46 -11.08
C SER A 76 -1.22 -9.59 -11.11
N LYS A 77 -0.93 -8.97 -12.26
CA LYS A 77 0.26 -8.12 -12.43
C LYS A 77 0.26 -6.93 -11.46
N ALA A 78 -0.89 -6.33 -11.26
CA ALA A 78 -1.04 -5.19 -10.36
C ALA A 78 -0.94 -5.62 -8.89
N ARG A 79 -1.49 -6.78 -8.50
CA ARG A 79 -1.31 -7.36 -7.16
C ARG A 79 0.17 -7.62 -6.85
N PHE A 80 0.94 -8.14 -7.80
CA PHE A 80 2.39 -8.30 -7.63
C PHE A 80 3.11 -6.97 -7.42
N LYS A 81 2.74 -5.92 -8.15
CA LYS A 81 3.30 -4.57 -7.96
C LYS A 81 2.99 -4.02 -6.57
N ILE A 82 1.75 -4.18 -6.10
CA ILE A 82 1.36 -3.75 -4.74
C ILE A 82 2.21 -4.46 -3.70
N GLU A 83 2.40 -5.77 -3.79
CA GLU A 83 3.23 -6.49 -2.82
C GLU A 83 4.66 -5.96 -2.77
N ASN A 84 5.26 -5.65 -3.93
CA ASN A 84 6.57 -5.03 -3.99
C ASN A 84 6.59 -3.64 -3.34
N VAL A 85 5.53 -2.83 -3.52
CA VAL A 85 5.40 -1.54 -2.84
C VAL A 85 5.23 -1.72 -1.33
N ARG A 86 4.46 -2.70 -0.86
CA ARG A 86 4.33 -3.01 0.58
C ARG A 86 5.69 -3.34 1.20
N GLU A 87 6.53 -4.10 0.50
CA GLU A 87 7.91 -4.36 0.96
C GLU A 87 8.77 -3.10 1.01
N GLN A 88 8.60 -2.17 0.06
CA GLN A 88 9.28 -0.87 0.11
C GLN A 88 8.81 -0.03 1.29
N ILE A 89 7.50 -0.02 1.58
CA ILE A 89 6.94 0.66 2.76
C ILE A 89 7.52 0.09 4.04
N LYS A 90 7.60 -1.23 4.18
CA LYS A 90 8.22 -1.87 5.35
C LYS A 90 9.67 -1.40 5.56
N ARG A 91 10.46 -1.32 4.49
CA ARG A 91 11.84 -0.83 4.53
C ARG A 91 11.91 0.65 4.92
N ALA A 92 11.06 1.49 4.34
CA ALA A 92 11.00 2.92 4.66
C ALA A 92 10.56 3.16 6.11
N LEU A 93 9.57 2.41 6.61
CA LEU A 93 9.16 2.46 8.02
C LEU A 93 10.30 2.07 8.96
N LYS A 94 11.05 1.01 8.63
CA LYS A 94 12.22 0.61 9.41
C LYS A 94 13.28 1.72 9.45
N LYS A 95 13.60 2.33 8.30
CA LYS A 95 14.50 3.49 8.24
C LYS A 95 14.02 4.66 9.09
N ALA A 96 12.73 4.98 9.04
CA ALA A 96 12.15 6.05 9.86
C ALA A 96 12.27 5.75 11.36
N ILE A 97 12.05 4.49 11.78
CA ILE A 97 12.24 4.04 13.16
C ILE A 97 13.71 4.18 13.57
N ASP A 98 14.64 3.72 12.73
CA ASP A 98 16.08 3.77 12.97
C ASP A 98 16.58 5.23 13.04
N ALA A 99 15.99 6.15 12.28
CA ALA A 99 16.22 7.60 12.34
C ALA A 99 15.56 8.28 13.57
N GLY A 100 14.95 7.51 14.47
CA GLY A 100 14.38 7.99 15.74
C GLY A 100 12.94 8.51 15.64
N LEU A 101 12.22 8.22 14.55
CA LEU A 101 10.83 8.64 14.35
C LEU A 101 9.80 7.61 14.84
N GLY A 102 10.24 6.56 15.54
CA GLY A 102 9.36 5.50 16.05
C GLY A 102 8.34 5.97 17.09
N ASP A 103 8.52 7.16 17.68
CA ASP A 103 7.54 7.77 18.58
C ASP A 103 6.45 8.56 17.84
N LEU A 104 6.58 8.80 16.52
CA LEU A 104 5.56 9.46 15.73
C LEU A 104 4.33 8.57 15.59
N GLU A 105 3.15 9.15 15.83
CA GLU A 105 1.88 8.44 15.78
C GLU A 105 1.63 7.82 14.39
N ILE A 106 2.00 8.53 13.31
CA ILE A 106 1.87 8.00 11.95
C ILE A 106 2.77 6.78 11.74
N VAL A 107 4.02 6.82 12.20
CA VAL A 107 4.97 5.70 12.07
C VAL A 107 4.47 4.51 12.89
N GLN A 108 3.98 4.72 14.11
CA GLN A 108 3.42 3.65 14.94
C GLN A 108 2.19 2.97 14.31
N ARG A 109 1.23 3.76 13.82
CA ARG A 109 0.02 3.22 13.18
C ARG A 109 0.36 2.43 11.93
N GLN A 110 1.22 2.98 11.07
CA GLN A 110 1.60 2.30 9.83
C GLN A 110 2.46 1.08 10.10
N SER A 111 3.39 1.12 11.05
CA SER A 111 4.19 -0.05 11.44
C SER A 111 3.31 -1.22 11.86
N LYS A 112 2.21 -0.98 12.59
CA LYS A 112 1.22 -2.01 12.92
C LYS A 112 0.49 -2.57 11.69
N ILE A 113 0.13 -1.73 10.72
CA ILE A 113 -0.58 -2.13 9.49
C ILE A 113 0.31 -3.00 8.60
N TYR A 114 1.59 -2.64 8.47
CA TYR A 114 2.54 -3.35 7.60
C TYR A 114 3.35 -4.43 8.35
N GLY A 115 3.13 -4.63 9.65
CA GLY A 115 3.80 -5.66 10.44
C GLY A 115 5.29 -5.39 10.70
N VAL A 116 5.68 -4.11 10.81
CA VAL A 116 7.04 -3.70 11.14
C VAL A 116 7.15 -3.56 12.67
N PRO A 117 8.11 -4.25 13.33
CA PRO A 117 8.28 -4.14 14.77
C PRO A 117 8.82 -2.75 15.13
N LEU A 118 8.27 -2.15 16.18
CA LEU A 118 8.81 -0.93 16.74
C LEU A 118 9.98 -1.31 17.64
N SER A 119 11.09 -0.56 17.58
CA SER A 119 12.31 -0.85 18.36
C SER A 119 12.10 -0.87 19.89
N THR A 120 10.95 -0.37 20.37
CA THR A 120 10.51 -0.47 21.77
C THR A 120 10.11 -1.89 22.19
N ASP A 121 9.90 -2.83 21.26
CA ASP A 121 9.58 -4.24 21.58
C ASP A 121 10.83 -5.10 21.85
N SER A 122 12.04 -4.55 21.68
CA SER A 122 13.32 -5.26 21.91
C SER A 122 13.78 -5.30 23.39
N LYS A 123 12.88 -5.13 24.35
CA LYS A 123 13.15 -5.40 25.77
C LYS A 123 11.96 -6.08 26.44
N ALA A 124 11.96 -7.40 26.36
CA ALA A 124 11.38 -8.29 27.38
C ALA A 124 12.37 -9.43 27.61
#